data_AF-A0ABD4XHW2-F1
#
_entry.id   AF-A0ABD4XHW2-F1
#
_cell.length_a   1.000
_cell.length_b   1.000
_cell.length_c   1.000
_cell.angle_alpha   90.00
_cell.angle_beta   90.00
_cell.angle_gamma   90.00
#
_symmetry.space_group_name_H-M   'P 1'
#
loop_
_entity.id
_entity.type
_entity.pdbx_description
1 polymer ?
#
loop_
_entity_poly.entity_id
_entity_poly.type
_entity_poly.pdbx_seq_one_letter_code
_entity_poly.pdbx_strand_id
1 'polypeptide(L)'
;MWCERQCYGIADQSFALKPADLRTIYLNQKHLSIDNQTIWTVSEEYLYGCQIITYMLTQYCQLTILKIRSVETNQWVGQRMMVTSSKPVFISIGLSTTAAWISNRPLRKNGKHVFYAAHDKLVIETQLFKKTFGHHRQLWEDYWQLFDIKWEKGYRWARLYRRLMYEVHFVKSIAEIQQLLWAPPLDVTGDFNCLTWQCDWVPILTGFWQQLIGGCFVDERLVIENWPRLPLLGRRELTFDRDGQKIKIRQTNQQMVVQPSKPLTVMSQHRKIQCSRQCWTVIWENY
;
A
#
# COMPACT_ATOMS: atom_id res chain seq x y z
N MET A 1 5.08 -13.76 -11.25
CA MET A 1 4.67 -12.35 -11.10
C MET A 1 3.15 -12.31 -11.20
N TRP A 2 2.46 -12.58 -10.09
CA TRP A 2 1.00 -12.48 -10.04
C TRP A 2 0.66 -11.03 -9.67
N CYS A 3 0.53 -10.17 -10.68
CA CYS A 3 -0.40 -9.06 -10.55
C CYS A 3 -1.78 -9.72 -10.62
N GLU A 4 -2.59 -9.61 -9.57
CA GLU A 4 -3.99 -10.01 -9.63
C GLU A 4 -4.67 -9.23 -10.75
N ARG A 5 -4.73 -9.83 -11.93
CA ARG A 5 -5.83 -9.60 -12.87
C ARG A 5 -7.06 -10.25 -12.25
N GLN A 6 -7.66 -9.57 -11.31
CA GLN A 6 -9.02 -9.85 -10.93
C GLN A 6 -9.58 -8.67 -10.14
N CYS A 7 -10.25 -7.81 -10.91
CA CYS A 7 -11.21 -6.83 -10.47
C CYS A 7 -12.18 -7.45 -9.45
N TYR A 8 -12.03 -7.14 -8.17
CA TYR A 8 -13.03 -7.50 -7.17
C TYR A 8 -13.34 -6.28 -6.29
N GLY A 9 -14.59 -5.81 -6.41
CA GLY A 9 -15.12 -4.58 -5.81
C GLY A 9 -15.72 -3.56 -6.81
N ILE A 10 -15.72 -3.83 -8.12
CA ILE A 10 -16.16 -2.84 -9.13
C ILE A 10 -17.70 -2.64 -9.15
N ALA A 11 -18.50 -3.59 -8.66
CA ALA A 11 -19.96 -3.50 -8.77
C ALA A 11 -20.53 -2.26 -8.04
N ASP A 12 -20.04 -1.94 -6.84
CA ASP A 12 -20.60 -0.85 -6.01
C ASP A 12 -19.79 0.46 -6.03
N GLN A 13 -18.59 0.48 -6.63
CA GLN A 13 -17.73 1.68 -6.74
C GLN A 13 -17.47 2.12 -8.19
N SER A 14 -18.28 1.66 -9.13
CA SER A 14 -18.14 1.89 -10.57
C SER A 14 -18.04 3.37 -10.97
N PHE A 15 -18.62 4.29 -10.20
CA PHE A 15 -18.54 5.74 -10.46
C PHE A 15 -17.22 6.40 -9.98
N ALA A 16 -16.51 5.81 -9.02
CA ALA A 16 -15.26 6.39 -8.45
C ALA A 16 -14.01 6.12 -9.31
N LEU A 17 -14.11 5.18 -10.26
CA LEU A 17 -12.99 4.71 -11.06
C LEU A 17 -12.76 5.58 -12.29
N LYS A 18 -13.80 6.21 -12.86
CA LYS A 18 -13.59 7.18 -13.94
C LYS A 18 -12.99 8.49 -13.39
N PRO A 19 -11.96 9.05 -14.01
CA PRO A 19 -11.53 10.42 -13.71
C PRO A 19 -12.69 11.40 -13.98
N ALA A 20 -13.17 12.09 -12.94
CA ALA A 20 -14.38 12.93 -13.01
C ALA A 20 -14.31 14.01 -14.11
N ASP A 21 -13.11 14.47 -14.44
CA ASP A 21 -12.88 15.54 -15.42
C ASP A 21 -12.65 15.05 -16.86
N LEU A 22 -12.46 13.73 -17.08
CA LEU A 22 -12.22 13.19 -18.42
C LEU A 22 -13.53 13.06 -19.19
N ARG A 23 -13.64 13.80 -20.30
CA ARG A 23 -14.85 13.79 -21.14
C ARG A 23 -14.68 12.94 -22.38
N THR A 24 -13.58 13.14 -23.08
CA THR A 24 -13.33 12.51 -24.38
C THR A 24 -11.87 12.17 -24.56
N ILE A 25 -11.60 11.07 -25.24
CA ILE A 25 -10.26 10.70 -25.71
C ILE A 25 -10.35 10.31 -27.19
N TYR A 26 -9.39 10.77 -27.97
CA TYR A 26 -9.28 10.50 -29.40
C TYR A 26 -7.90 9.95 -29.75
N LEU A 27 -7.86 8.92 -30.58
CA LEU A 27 -6.65 8.42 -31.23
C LEU A 27 -6.82 8.56 -32.75
N ASN A 28 -5.92 9.28 -33.43
CA ASN A 28 -6.03 9.59 -34.86
C ASN A 28 -7.45 10.07 -35.25
N GLN A 29 -8.02 10.99 -34.47
CA GLN A 29 -9.38 11.54 -34.63
C GLN A 29 -10.54 10.55 -34.38
N LYS A 30 -10.25 9.28 -34.09
CA LYS A 30 -11.27 8.29 -33.68
C LYS A 30 -11.56 8.45 -32.18
N HIS A 31 -12.83 8.69 -31.84
CA HIS A 31 -13.30 8.76 -30.46
C HIS A 31 -13.22 7.37 -29.81
N LEU A 32 -12.75 7.31 -28.56
CA LEU A 32 -12.76 6.11 -27.74
C LEU A 32 -13.61 6.33 -26.49
N SER A 33 -14.49 5.38 -26.19
CA SER A 33 -15.21 5.33 -24.92
C SER A 33 -14.30 4.77 -23.85
N ILE A 34 -14.31 5.40 -22.68
CA ILE A 34 -13.72 4.83 -21.46
C ILE A 34 -14.89 4.38 -20.59
N ASP A 35 -14.99 3.07 -20.40
CA ASP A 35 -15.96 2.41 -19.54
C ASP A 35 -15.28 1.34 -18.69
N ASN A 36 -16.06 0.67 -17.84
CA ASN A 36 -15.52 -0.33 -16.93
C ASN A 36 -14.96 -1.57 -17.66
N GLN A 37 -15.38 -1.82 -18.91
CA GLN A 37 -14.87 -2.93 -19.72
C GLN A 37 -13.47 -2.62 -20.26
N THR A 38 -13.13 -1.34 -20.42
CA THR A 38 -11.78 -0.90 -20.79
C THR A 38 -10.78 -0.87 -19.63
N ILE A 39 -11.25 -1.03 -18.38
CA ILE A 39 -10.37 -1.11 -17.20
C ILE A 39 -9.58 -2.41 -17.28
N TRP A 40 -8.26 -2.27 -17.29
CA TRP A 40 -7.35 -3.40 -17.27
C TRP A 40 -6.93 -3.76 -15.85
N THR A 41 -6.50 -2.76 -15.09
CA THR A 41 -6.04 -2.93 -13.71
C THR A 41 -6.36 -1.71 -12.88
N VAL A 42 -6.71 -1.94 -11.62
CA VAL A 42 -6.71 -0.93 -10.55
C VAL A 42 -5.75 -1.44 -9.48
N SER A 43 -4.77 -0.64 -9.11
CA SER A 43 -3.78 -0.95 -8.06
C SER A 43 -3.75 0.18 -7.05
N GLU A 44 -3.75 -0.16 -5.77
CA GLU A 44 -3.37 0.75 -4.69
C GLU A 44 -1.89 0.54 -4.39
N GLU A 45 -1.10 1.58 -4.56
CA GLU A 45 0.31 1.60 -4.20
C GLU A 45 0.46 2.11 -2.76
N TYR A 46 0.30 1.20 -1.81
CA TYR A 46 0.31 1.49 -0.37
C TYR A 46 1.58 2.22 0.11
N LEU A 47 2.72 2.01 -0.57
CA LEU A 47 3.99 2.67 -0.24
C LEU A 47 3.99 4.18 -0.49
N TYR A 48 3.11 4.66 -1.36
CA TYR A 48 3.04 6.06 -1.77
C TYR A 48 1.66 6.67 -1.57
N GLY A 49 0.73 5.88 -1.02
CA GLY A 49 -0.70 6.18 -0.93
C GLY A 49 -1.30 6.77 -2.19
N CYS A 50 -1.02 6.12 -3.32
CA CYS A 50 -1.58 6.51 -4.59
C CYS A 50 -2.36 5.34 -5.21
N GLN A 51 -3.37 5.70 -6.00
CA GLN A 51 -4.11 4.75 -6.80
C GLN A 51 -3.67 4.88 -8.25
N ILE A 52 -3.37 3.74 -8.86
CA ILE A 52 -3.03 3.62 -10.28
C ILE A 52 -4.13 2.85 -10.98
N ILE A 53 -4.75 3.50 -11.96
CA ILE A 53 -5.76 2.91 -12.82
C ILE A 53 -5.20 2.83 -14.23
N THR A 54 -5.19 1.66 -14.83
CA THR A 54 -4.76 1.46 -16.21
C THR A 54 -5.94 0.99 -17.06
N TYR A 55 -6.16 1.68 -18.17
CA TYR A 55 -7.12 1.35 -19.20
C TYR A 55 -6.38 0.91 -20.46
N MET A 56 -6.82 -0.20 -21.03
CA MET A 56 -6.35 -0.63 -22.35
C MET A 56 -7.30 -0.03 -23.39
N LEU A 57 -6.87 1.06 -24.02
CA LEU A 57 -7.67 1.77 -25.02
C LEU A 57 -7.69 1.03 -26.35
N THR A 58 -6.54 0.47 -26.73
CA THR A 58 -6.35 -0.44 -27.87
C THR A 58 -5.24 -1.44 -27.53
N GLN A 59 -4.96 -2.40 -28.40
CA GLN A 59 -3.85 -3.34 -28.23
C GLN A 59 -2.45 -2.68 -28.17
N TYR A 60 -2.31 -1.42 -28.60
CA TYR A 60 -1.04 -0.70 -28.67
C TYR A 60 -1.06 0.62 -27.90
N CYS A 61 -2.19 0.98 -27.27
CA CYS A 61 -2.34 2.24 -26.57
C CYS A 61 -3.04 2.03 -25.22
N GLN A 62 -2.46 2.60 -24.17
CA GLN A 62 -2.98 2.54 -22.82
C GLN A 62 -3.08 3.94 -22.21
N LEU A 63 -4.06 4.12 -21.33
CA LEU A 63 -4.19 5.28 -20.45
C LEU A 63 -3.92 4.84 -19.02
N THR A 64 -2.95 5.48 -18.38
CA THR A 64 -2.68 5.32 -16.95
C THR A 64 -3.08 6.59 -16.22
N ILE A 65 -3.80 6.42 -15.12
CA ILE A 65 -4.22 7.49 -14.22
C ILE A 65 -3.62 7.22 -12.87
N LEU A 66 -2.87 8.18 -12.36
CA LEU A 66 -2.34 8.18 -11.00
C LEU A 66 -3.09 9.24 -10.21
N LYS A 67 -3.74 8.83 -9.11
CA LYS A 67 -4.40 9.70 -8.16
C LYS A 67 -3.66 9.69 -6.83
N ILE A 68 -3.50 10.86 -6.22
CA ILE A 68 -2.81 11.04 -4.94
C ILE A 68 -3.87 11.29 -3.87
N ARG A 69 -3.81 10.51 -2.79
CA ARG A 69 -4.70 10.66 -1.65
C ARG A 69 -3.99 11.39 -0.53
N SER A 70 -4.61 12.44 0.01
CA SER A 70 -4.10 13.11 1.20
C SER A 70 -4.38 12.25 2.42
N VAL A 71 -3.34 12.02 3.22
CA VAL A 71 -3.47 11.30 4.50
C VAL A 71 -4.28 12.13 5.51
N GLU A 72 -4.09 13.45 5.49
CA GLU A 72 -4.70 14.38 6.46
C GLU A 72 -6.22 14.54 6.25
N THR A 73 -6.65 14.52 4.99
CA THR A 73 -8.06 14.79 4.62
C THR A 73 -8.77 13.57 4.04
N ASN A 74 -8.04 12.51 3.71
CA ASN A 74 -8.53 11.32 2.98
C ASN A 74 -9.12 11.65 1.59
N GLN A 75 -8.90 12.86 1.07
CA GLN A 75 -9.40 13.32 -0.23
C GLN A 75 -8.38 13.10 -1.35
N TRP A 76 -8.86 13.00 -2.59
CA TRP A 76 -8.02 12.99 -3.78
C TRP A 76 -7.54 14.42 -4.08
N VAL A 77 -6.24 14.66 -3.95
CA VAL A 77 -5.64 16.01 -3.99
C VAL A 77 -4.76 16.24 -5.21
N GLY A 78 -4.55 15.23 -6.04
CA GLY A 78 -3.76 15.36 -7.26
C GLY A 78 -4.03 14.22 -8.23
N GLN A 79 -3.95 14.53 -9.53
CA GLN A 79 -4.15 13.54 -10.58
C GLN A 79 -3.17 13.77 -11.74
N ARG A 80 -2.63 12.68 -12.27
CA ARG A 80 -1.88 12.63 -13.52
C ARG A 80 -2.49 11.60 -14.44
N MET A 81 -2.74 11.98 -15.68
CA MET A 81 -3.15 11.11 -16.78
C MET A 81 -2.00 10.99 -17.77
N MET A 82 -1.71 9.78 -18.19
CA MET A 82 -0.67 9.48 -19.16
C MET A 82 -1.20 8.51 -20.19
N VAL A 83 -1.20 8.94 -21.45
CA VAL A 83 -1.48 8.05 -22.57
C VAL A 83 -0.16 7.74 -23.25
N THR A 84 0.11 6.44 -23.43
CA THR A 84 1.29 5.96 -24.15
C THR A 84 0.88 5.01 -25.25
N SER A 85 1.56 5.11 -26.39
CA SER A 85 1.39 4.21 -27.52
C SER A 85 2.71 3.56 -27.91
N SER A 86 2.68 2.29 -28.30
CA SER A 86 3.82 1.59 -28.91
C SER A 86 3.90 1.78 -30.43
N LYS A 87 2.94 2.51 -31.02
CA LYS A 87 2.89 2.85 -32.45
C LYS A 87 2.67 4.36 -32.66
N PRO A 88 3.12 4.92 -33.80
CA PRO A 88 2.82 6.30 -34.19
C PRO A 88 1.32 6.60 -34.13
N VAL A 89 0.89 7.47 -33.22
CA VAL A 89 -0.51 7.87 -33.07
C VAL A 89 -0.62 9.30 -32.58
N PHE A 90 -1.58 10.04 -33.12
CA PHE A 90 -1.96 11.35 -32.62
C PHE A 90 -3.01 11.18 -31.52
N ILE A 91 -2.67 11.63 -30.30
CA ILE A 91 -3.51 11.51 -29.11
C ILE A 91 -4.12 12.87 -28.82
N SER A 92 -5.42 12.91 -28.53
CA SER A 92 -6.09 14.11 -28.02
C SER A 92 -7.01 13.76 -26.84
N ILE A 93 -6.92 14.53 -25.75
CA ILE A 93 -7.78 14.39 -24.58
C ILE A 93 -8.52 15.70 -24.34
N GLY A 94 -9.84 15.59 -24.11
CA GLY A 94 -10.71 16.69 -23.69
C GLY A 94 -11.07 16.57 -22.21
N LEU A 95 -10.73 17.60 -21.43
CA LEU A 95 -11.04 17.71 -20.00
C LEU A 95 -12.02 18.86 -19.71
N SER A 96 -12.76 18.78 -18.61
CA SER A 96 -13.51 19.92 -18.06
C SER A 96 -12.58 21.00 -17.51
N THR A 97 -13.04 22.25 -17.60
CA THR A 97 -12.34 23.47 -17.13
C THR A 97 -12.37 23.68 -15.62
N THR A 98 -12.96 22.75 -14.87
CA THR A 98 -13.14 22.81 -13.41
C THR A 98 -11.84 22.76 -12.62
N ALA A 99 -10.79 22.15 -13.17
CA ALA A 99 -9.48 22.06 -12.55
C ALA A 99 -8.38 22.71 -13.41
N ALA A 100 -7.37 23.26 -12.75
CA ALA A 100 -6.19 23.81 -13.39
C ALA A 100 -5.26 22.65 -13.82
N TRP A 101 -5.32 22.30 -15.11
CA TRP A 101 -4.52 21.24 -15.72
C TRP A 101 -3.32 21.79 -16.49
N ILE A 102 -2.17 21.12 -16.35
CA ILE A 102 -0.94 21.37 -17.11
C ILE A 102 -0.60 20.13 -17.95
N SER A 103 0.05 20.33 -19.09
CA SER A 103 0.39 19.27 -20.03
C SER A 103 1.78 19.47 -20.62
N ASN A 104 2.38 18.40 -21.13
CA ASN A 104 3.64 18.45 -21.86
C ASN A 104 3.52 19.06 -23.27
N ARG A 105 2.32 19.42 -23.73
CA ARG A 105 2.03 19.82 -25.12
C ARG A 105 0.94 20.91 -25.21
N PRO A 106 0.71 21.51 -26.40
CA PRO A 106 -0.09 22.74 -26.51
C PRO A 106 -1.55 22.53 -26.10
N LEU A 107 -2.09 23.58 -25.49
CA LEU A 107 -3.44 23.70 -24.99
C LEU A 107 -4.33 24.41 -26.02
N ARG A 108 -5.46 23.81 -26.39
CA ARG A 108 -6.53 24.49 -27.15
C ARG A 108 -7.80 24.56 -26.32
N LYS A 109 -8.33 25.77 -26.12
CA LYS A 109 -9.62 25.97 -25.44
C LYS A 109 -10.74 25.96 -26.48
N ASN A 110 -11.79 25.20 -26.24
CA ASN A 110 -13.00 25.20 -27.07
C ASN A 110 -14.24 25.17 -26.14
N GLY A 111 -14.89 26.32 -25.97
CA GLY A 111 -15.98 26.48 -25.01
C GLY A 111 -15.56 26.14 -23.58
N LYS A 112 -16.32 25.24 -22.93
CA LYS A 112 -16.07 24.76 -21.55
C LYS A 112 -15.01 23.65 -21.45
N HIS A 113 -14.40 23.27 -22.56
CA HIS A 113 -13.46 22.16 -22.62
C HIS A 113 -12.06 22.63 -23.02
N VAL A 114 -11.07 21.91 -22.49
CA VAL A 114 -9.67 22.10 -22.84
C VAL A 114 -9.16 20.83 -23.49
N PHE A 115 -8.56 20.98 -24.67
CA PHE A 115 -7.97 19.90 -25.44
C PHE A 115 -6.45 19.95 -25.35
N TYR A 116 -5.87 18.79 -25.08
CA TYR A 116 -4.44 18.55 -25.04
C TYR A 116 -4.09 17.49 -26.06
N ALA A 117 -3.06 17.72 -26.88
CA ALA A 117 -2.71 16.77 -27.94
C ALA A 117 -1.20 16.55 -28.07
N ALA A 118 -0.81 15.31 -28.35
CA ALA A 118 0.59 14.90 -28.54
C ALA A 118 0.71 13.73 -29.52
N HIS A 119 1.89 13.55 -30.09
CA HIS A 119 2.25 12.30 -30.75
C HIS A 119 2.79 11.31 -29.71
N ASP A 120 2.26 10.08 -29.73
CA ASP A 120 2.71 8.86 -29.02
C ASP A 120 2.66 8.86 -27.50
N LYS A 121 2.91 10.01 -26.87
CA LYS A 121 2.89 10.20 -25.43
C LYS A 121 2.30 11.55 -25.05
N LEU A 122 1.15 11.50 -24.38
CA LEU A 122 0.50 12.67 -23.80
C LEU A 122 0.49 12.53 -22.28
N VAL A 123 0.95 13.57 -21.58
CA VAL A 123 0.93 13.64 -20.11
C VAL A 123 0.19 14.90 -19.70
N ILE A 124 -0.85 14.73 -18.88
CA ILE A 124 -1.66 15.83 -18.34
C ILE A 124 -1.73 15.63 -16.82
N GLU A 125 -1.51 16.69 -16.06
CA GLU A 125 -1.52 16.62 -14.59
C GLU A 125 -2.13 17.88 -13.99
N THR A 126 -2.65 17.79 -12.78
CA THR A 126 -3.11 18.97 -12.03
C THR A 126 -1.91 19.91 -11.78
N GLN A 127 -2.12 21.22 -11.80
CA GLN A 127 -1.03 22.23 -11.75
C GLN A 127 -0.01 22.01 -10.62
N LEU A 128 -0.46 21.58 -9.44
CA LEU A 128 0.40 21.34 -8.29
C LEU A 128 0.84 19.88 -8.12
N PHE A 129 0.54 19.00 -9.09
CA PHE A 129 0.71 17.56 -8.97
C PHE A 129 2.10 17.16 -8.46
N LYS A 130 3.17 17.69 -9.07
CA LYS A 130 4.55 17.31 -8.69
C LYS A 130 4.88 17.71 -7.25
N LYS A 131 4.43 18.89 -6.82
CA LYS A 131 4.64 19.37 -5.45
C LYS A 131 3.85 18.51 -4.46
N THR A 132 2.57 18.28 -4.74
CA THR A 132 1.69 17.41 -3.95
C THR A 132 2.23 15.98 -3.85
N PHE A 133 2.70 15.42 -4.97
CA PHE A 133 3.30 14.09 -5.02
C PHE A 133 4.56 14.00 -4.17
N GLY A 134 5.47 14.96 -4.29
CA GLY A 134 6.70 14.99 -3.48
C GLY A 134 6.42 15.07 -1.98
N HIS A 135 5.48 15.95 -1.59
CA HIS A 135 5.09 16.10 -0.19
C HIS A 135 4.45 14.82 0.38
N HIS A 136 3.45 14.24 -0.29
CA HIS A 136 2.82 13.01 0.19
C HIS A 136 3.74 11.81 0.16
N ARG A 137 4.63 11.73 -0.84
CA ARG A 137 5.66 10.70 -0.87
C ARG A 137 6.54 10.77 0.38
N GLN A 138 6.97 11.96 0.80
CA GLN A 138 7.76 12.11 2.03
C GLN A 138 6.97 11.64 3.27
N LEU A 139 5.70 12.06 3.39
CA LEU A 139 4.85 11.63 4.52
C LEU A 139 4.72 10.09 4.59
N TRP A 140 4.52 9.44 3.45
CA TRP A 140 4.47 7.98 3.40
C TRP A 140 5.83 7.34 3.67
N GLU A 141 6.92 7.91 3.19
CA GLU A 141 8.28 7.44 3.50
C GLU A 141 8.56 7.52 5.01
N ASP A 142 8.21 8.63 5.67
CA ASP A 142 8.35 8.82 7.11
C ASP A 142 7.46 7.84 7.90
N TYR A 143 6.22 7.63 7.45
CA TYR A 143 5.31 6.64 8.03
C TYR A 143 5.88 5.22 7.94
N TRP A 144 6.35 4.81 6.76
CA TRP A 144 6.91 3.49 6.56
C TRP A 144 8.26 3.28 7.26
N GLN A 145 9.02 4.33 7.55
CA GLN A 145 10.21 4.21 8.41
C GLN A 145 9.85 3.73 9.83
N LEU A 146 8.68 4.13 10.34
CA LEU A 146 8.22 3.75 11.67
C LEU A 146 7.57 2.37 11.70
N PHE A 147 6.87 1.98 10.63
CA PHE A 147 5.97 0.83 10.66
C PHE A 147 6.29 -0.26 9.62
N ASP A 148 7.21 -0.10 8.68
CA ASP A 148 7.47 -1.15 7.69
C ASP A 148 8.06 -2.41 8.35
N ILE A 149 7.57 -3.56 7.88
CA ILE A 149 8.06 -4.88 8.26
C ILE A 149 8.58 -5.52 6.98
N LYS A 150 9.86 -5.93 6.99
CA LYS A 150 10.45 -6.67 5.88
C LYS A 150 10.16 -8.14 6.05
N TRP A 151 9.41 -8.72 5.12
CA TRP A 151 9.07 -10.14 5.10
C TRP A 151 10.03 -10.87 4.15
N GLU A 152 10.84 -11.82 4.64
CA GLU A 152 11.79 -12.57 3.78
C GLU A 152 11.06 -13.67 2.99
N LYS A 153 9.97 -14.24 3.53
CA LYS A 153 9.06 -15.19 2.88
C LYS A 153 7.62 -14.95 3.36
N GLY A 154 6.63 -15.17 2.49
CA GLY A 154 5.19 -15.02 2.83
C GLY A 154 4.53 -13.75 2.28
N TYR A 155 4.43 -13.66 0.95
CA TYR A 155 3.88 -12.51 0.21
C TYR A 155 2.48 -12.05 0.68
N ARG A 156 1.64 -12.99 1.15
CA ARG A 156 0.27 -12.68 1.58
C ARG A 156 0.21 -11.80 2.83
N TRP A 157 1.00 -12.12 3.86
CA TRP A 157 1.06 -11.32 5.09
C TRP A 157 1.68 -9.95 4.86
N ALA A 158 2.71 -9.87 4.02
CA ALA A 158 3.32 -8.60 3.64
C ALA A 158 2.31 -7.65 3.00
N ARG A 159 1.48 -8.17 2.09
CA ARG A 159 0.45 -7.39 1.40
C ARG A 159 -0.71 -7.02 2.33
N LEU A 160 -1.19 -7.95 3.15
CA LEU A 160 -2.25 -7.69 4.12
C LEU A 160 -1.80 -6.61 5.11
N TYR A 161 -0.64 -6.79 5.75
CA TYR A 161 -0.09 -5.82 6.70
C TYR A 161 0.01 -4.42 6.09
N ARG A 162 0.60 -4.31 4.88
CA ARG A 162 0.72 -3.01 4.20
C ARG A 162 -0.61 -2.36 3.92
N ARG A 163 -1.61 -3.14 3.53
CA ARG A 163 -2.97 -2.63 3.31
C ARG A 163 -3.60 -2.13 4.61
N LEU A 164 -3.56 -2.91 5.68
CA LEU A 164 -4.14 -2.54 6.97
C LEU A 164 -3.47 -1.28 7.52
N MET A 165 -2.14 -1.23 7.45
CA MET A 165 -1.36 -0.05 7.84
C MET A 165 -1.64 1.16 6.95
N TYR A 166 -1.90 0.96 5.65
CA TYR A 166 -2.33 2.03 4.76
C TYR A 166 -3.71 2.58 5.15
N GLU A 167 -4.69 1.71 5.38
CA GLU A 167 -6.07 2.08 5.73
C GLU A 167 -6.14 2.79 7.08
N VAL A 168 -5.45 2.28 8.11
CA VAL A 168 -5.46 2.89 9.45
C VAL A 168 -4.84 4.29 9.46
N HIS A 169 -3.87 4.57 8.58
CA HIS A 169 -3.20 5.86 8.55
C HIS A 169 -4.15 7.02 8.20
N PHE A 170 -5.23 6.75 7.46
CA PHE A 170 -6.23 7.77 7.12
C PHE A 170 -7.19 8.11 8.26
N VAL A 171 -7.23 7.30 9.31
CA VAL A 171 -8.24 7.40 10.39
C VAL A 171 -7.65 7.51 11.78
N LYS A 172 -6.35 7.23 11.94
CA LYS A 172 -5.62 7.26 13.21
C LYS A 172 -4.33 8.05 13.07
N SER A 173 -3.98 8.78 14.13
CA SER A 173 -2.68 9.43 14.25
C SER A 173 -1.55 8.42 14.45
N ILE A 174 -0.30 8.81 14.19
CA ILE A 174 0.89 7.97 14.41
C ILE A 174 0.94 7.44 15.85
N ALA A 175 0.65 8.29 16.84
CA ALA A 175 0.66 7.90 18.25
C ALA A 175 -0.41 6.85 18.58
N GLU A 176 -1.63 7.01 18.05
CA GLU A 176 -2.69 6.01 18.23
C GLU A 176 -2.35 4.70 17.55
N ILE A 177 -1.75 4.74 16.35
CA ILE A 177 -1.30 3.52 15.64
C ILE A 177 -0.24 2.79 16.47
N GLN A 178 0.74 3.51 17.03
CA GLN A 178 1.73 2.92 17.92
C GLN A 178 1.07 2.26 19.12
N GLN A 179 0.18 2.98 19.83
CA GLN A 179 -0.54 2.42 20.97
C GLN A 179 -1.33 1.16 20.58
N LEU A 180 -2.01 1.19 19.43
CA LEU A 180 -2.82 0.10 18.92
C LEU A 180 -1.96 -1.14 18.63
N LEU A 181 -0.81 -1.01 17.98
CA LEU A 181 0.08 -2.15 17.67
C LEU A 181 0.64 -2.83 18.92
N TRP A 182 0.80 -2.10 20.02
CA TRP A 182 1.37 -2.58 21.28
C TRP A 182 0.32 -2.90 22.36
N ALA A 183 -0.96 -2.62 22.11
CA ALA A 183 -2.05 -2.91 23.02
C ALA A 183 -2.21 -4.43 23.27
N PRO A 184 -2.97 -4.84 24.30
CA PRO A 184 -3.41 -6.22 24.41
C PRO A 184 -4.24 -6.64 23.18
N PRO A 185 -4.04 -7.85 22.63
CA PRO A 185 -4.70 -8.31 21.43
C PRO A 185 -6.20 -8.51 21.67
N LEU A 186 -6.99 -8.05 20.72
CA LEU A 186 -8.41 -8.38 20.65
C LEU A 186 -8.59 -9.75 19.99
N ASP A 187 -9.73 -10.39 20.27
CA ASP A 187 -10.10 -11.60 19.56
C ASP A 187 -10.40 -11.27 18.10
N VAL A 188 -9.68 -11.91 17.20
CA VAL A 188 -9.93 -11.74 15.77
C VAL A 188 -10.96 -12.76 15.34
N THR A 189 -12.16 -12.28 15.06
CA THR A 189 -13.23 -13.08 14.44
C THR A 189 -13.07 -13.04 12.92
N GLY A 190 -12.97 -14.20 12.26
CA GLY A 190 -12.94 -14.29 10.80
C GLY A 190 -12.11 -15.46 10.27
N ASP A 191 -12.39 -15.89 9.04
CA ASP A 191 -11.60 -16.93 8.36
C ASP A 191 -10.39 -16.32 7.65
N PHE A 192 -9.21 -16.47 8.24
CA PHE A 192 -7.94 -16.04 7.63
C PHE A 192 -7.55 -16.83 6.38
N ASN A 193 -8.20 -17.97 6.09
CA ASN A 193 -8.01 -18.71 4.83
C ASN A 193 -8.67 -18.00 3.66
N CYS A 194 -9.75 -17.28 3.93
CA CYS A 194 -10.40 -16.35 3.03
C CYS A 194 -9.95 -14.94 3.37
N LEU A 195 -8.72 -14.58 2.96
CA LEU A 195 -8.23 -13.17 2.90
C LEU A 195 -9.07 -12.31 1.93
N THR A 196 -10.39 -12.42 1.98
CA THR A 196 -11.34 -11.54 1.35
C THR A 196 -11.59 -10.35 2.26
N TRP A 197 -12.07 -9.27 1.65
CA TRP A 197 -12.05 -7.87 2.07
C TRP A 197 -12.81 -7.50 3.36
N GLN A 198 -13.19 -8.46 4.21
CA GLN A 198 -14.16 -8.28 5.29
C GLN A 198 -13.57 -8.30 6.70
N CYS A 199 -12.27 -8.54 6.88
CA CYS A 199 -11.69 -8.46 8.21
C CYS A 199 -11.63 -7.01 8.68
N ASP A 200 -12.24 -6.73 9.84
CA ASP A 200 -12.07 -5.45 10.52
C ASP A 200 -10.57 -5.27 10.85
N TRP A 201 -9.99 -4.17 10.38
CA TRP A 201 -8.57 -3.90 10.54
C TRP A 201 -8.23 -3.55 11.99
N VAL A 202 -9.19 -3.03 12.78
CA VAL A 202 -8.96 -2.65 14.18
C VAL A 202 -8.59 -3.88 15.02
N PRO A 203 -9.37 -4.98 15.05
CA PRO A 203 -8.99 -6.19 15.79
C PRO A 203 -7.65 -6.80 15.34
N ILE A 204 -7.35 -6.82 14.04
CA ILE A 204 -6.11 -7.42 13.53
C ILE A 204 -4.87 -6.60 13.92
N LEU A 205 -4.95 -5.28 13.85
CA LEU A 205 -3.82 -4.43 14.20
C LEU A 205 -3.68 -4.27 15.72
N THR A 206 -4.76 -4.41 16.50
CA THR A 206 -4.70 -4.22 17.96
C THR A 206 -3.90 -5.34 18.60
N GLY A 207 -2.78 -5.00 19.23
CA GLY A 207 -1.83 -5.98 19.74
C GLY A 207 -1.17 -6.83 18.66
N PHE A 208 -1.02 -6.26 17.46
CA PHE A 208 -0.46 -6.93 16.28
C PHE A 208 0.80 -7.74 16.59
N TRP A 209 1.74 -7.21 17.39
CA TRP A 209 2.97 -7.93 17.73
C TRP A 209 2.71 -9.19 18.56
N GLN A 210 1.81 -9.11 19.54
CA GLN A 210 1.42 -10.28 20.33
C GLN A 210 0.70 -11.29 19.47
N GLN A 211 -0.16 -10.84 18.55
CA GLN A 211 -0.82 -11.75 17.61
C GLN A 211 0.16 -12.39 16.63
N LEU A 212 1.16 -11.64 16.15
CA LEU A 212 2.08 -12.07 15.10
C LEU A 212 3.20 -12.96 15.62
N ILE A 213 3.83 -12.63 16.74
CA ILE A 213 4.99 -13.38 17.26
C ILE A 213 4.78 -13.92 18.66
N GLY A 214 3.62 -13.67 19.29
CA GLY A 214 3.36 -14.11 20.65
C GLY A 214 3.98 -13.20 21.72
N GLY A 215 4.48 -12.02 21.33
CA GLY A 215 5.23 -11.14 22.22
C GLY A 215 5.07 -9.65 21.95
N CYS A 216 5.50 -8.86 22.92
CA CYS A 216 5.54 -7.40 22.86
C CYS A 216 6.84 -6.88 23.49
N PHE A 217 7.05 -5.57 23.42
CA PHE A 217 8.17 -4.93 24.10
C PHE A 217 7.71 -4.28 25.40
N VAL A 218 8.47 -4.52 26.46
CA VAL A 218 8.29 -3.93 27.79
C VAL A 218 9.65 -3.50 28.32
N ASP A 219 9.83 -2.22 28.63
CA ASP A 219 11.09 -1.63 29.11
C ASP A 219 12.32 -2.08 28.28
N GLU A 220 12.29 -1.86 26.96
CA GLU A 220 13.37 -2.24 26.02
C GLU A 220 13.64 -3.76 25.89
N ARG A 221 12.87 -4.60 26.57
CA ARG A 221 12.96 -6.06 26.49
C ARG A 221 11.86 -6.61 25.58
N LEU A 222 12.20 -7.59 24.76
CA LEU A 222 11.21 -8.34 23.99
C LEU A 222 10.66 -9.47 24.88
N VAL A 223 9.39 -9.43 25.22
CA VAL A 223 8.70 -10.40 26.07
C VAL A 223 7.83 -11.29 25.18
N ILE A 224 8.11 -12.59 25.13
CA ILE A 224 7.40 -13.61 24.34
C ILE A 224 6.82 -14.63 25.31
N GLU A 225 5.58 -14.43 25.73
CA GLU A 225 4.90 -15.26 26.73
C GLU A 225 3.79 -16.13 26.13
N ASN A 226 3.31 -15.77 24.94
CA ASN A 226 2.17 -16.44 24.32
C ASN A 226 2.59 -17.11 23.01
N TRP A 227 1.77 -18.07 22.56
CA TRP A 227 1.81 -18.53 21.19
C TRP A 227 1.23 -17.46 20.25
N PRO A 228 1.75 -17.29 19.02
CA PRO A 228 1.14 -16.40 18.04
C PRO A 228 -0.33 -16.75 17.79
N ARG A 229 -1.19 -15.73 17.74
CA ARG A 229 -2.61 -15.88 17.41
C ARG A 229 -2.87 -15.88 15.91
N LEU A 230 -2.02 -15.22 15.12
CA LEU A 230 -2.13 -15.21 13.65
C LEU A 230 -1.53 -16.50 13.05
N PRO A 231 -2.22 -17.14 12.09
CA PRO A 231 -1.83 -18.45 11.58
C PRO A 231 -0.42 -18.43 10.98
N LEU A 232 0.37 -19.45 11.35
CA LEU A 232 1.71 -19.68 10.85
C LEU A 232 1.67 -20.60 9.64
N LEU A 233 1.60 -20.02 8.44
CA LEU A 233 1.63 -20.77 7.17
C LEU A 233 3.08 -21.15 6.82
N GLY A 234 3.59 -22.19 7.47
CA GLY A 234 4.95 -22.71 7.28
C GLY A 234 6.00 -21.95 8.10
N ARG A 235 6.75 -21.05 7.46
CA ARG A 235 7.83 -20.27 8.09
C ARG A 235 7.54 -18.78 7.97
N ARG A 236 7.62 -18.07 9.08
CA ARG A 236 7.54 -16.61 9.17
C ARG A 236 8.95 -16.07 9.36
N GLU A 237 9.39 -15.23 8.43
CA GLU A 237 10.69 -14.56 8.47
C GLU A 237 10.46 -13.07 8.33
N LEU A 238 10.71 -12.32 9.38
CA LEU A 238 10.44 -10.89 9.41
C LEU A 238 11.58 -10.10 10.03
N THR A 239 11.70 -8.84 9.61
CA THR A 239 12.58 -7.84 10.23
C THR A 239 11.80 -6.57 10.46
N PHE A 240 11.87 -6.03 11.66
CA PHE A 240 11.37 -4.68 11.97
C PHE A 240 12.47 -3.86 12.61
N ASP A 241 12.32 -2.54 12.55
CA ASP A 241 13.20 -1.57 13.20
C ASP A 241 12.48 -0.99 14.41
N ARG A 242 13.20 -0.86 15.51
CA ARG A 242 12.74 -0.15 16.70
C ARG A 242 13.90 0.70 17.20
N ASP A 243 13.72 2.02 17.21
CA ASP A 243 14.71 2.97 17.72
C ASP A 243 16.12 2.78 17.11
N GLY A 244 16.18 2.45 15.81
CA GLY A 244 17.41 2.17 15.07
C GLY A 244 18.04 0.81 15.36
N GLN A 245 17.35 -0.07 16.11
CA GLN A 245 17.70 -1.46 16.33
C GLN A 245 16.83 -2.34 15.43
N LYS A 246 17.43 -2.88 14.38
CA LYS A 246 16.84 -3.94 13.56
C LYS A 246 16.79 -5.25 14.34
N ILE A 247 15.64 -5.89 14.34
CA ILE A 247 15.40 -7.18 14.98
C ILE A 247 14.84 -8.13 13.93
N LYS A 248 15.55 -9.22 13.70
CA LYS A 248 15.11 -10.28 12.80
C LYS A 248 14.53 -11.43 13.60
N ILE A 249 13.42 -11.97 13.11
CA ILE A 249 12.72 -13.09 13.71
C ILE A 249 12.50 -14.15 12.63
N ARG A 250 12.82 -15.40 12.98
CA ARG A 250 12.40 -16.58 12.22
C ARG A 250 11.60 -17.48 13.12
N GLN A 251 10.41 -17.83 12.67
CA GLN A 251 9.44 -18.60 13.44
C GLN A 251 8.85 -19.70 12.57
N THR A 252 8.84 -20.92 13.12
CA THR A 252 8.14 -22.11 12.60
C THR A 252 7.24 -22.66 13.71
N ASN A 253 6.47 -23.72 13.44
CA ASN A 253 5.68 -24.39 14.48
C ASN A 253 6.56 -25.10 15.53
N GLN A 254 7.84 -25.29 15.21
CA GLN A 254 8.80 -26.02 16.03
C GLN A 254 9.77 -25.11 16.77
N GLN A 255 10.10 -23.93 16.26
CA GLN A 255 11.07 -23.06 16.93
C GLN A 255 10.87 -21.59 16.60
N MET A 256 11.39 -20.74 17.49
CA MET A 256 11.61 -19.31 17.22
C MET A 256 13.05 -18.92 17.52
N VAL A 257 13.65 -18.23 16.58
CA VAL A 257 14.99 -17.66 16.71
C VAL A 257 14.97 -16.16 16.44
N VAL A 258 15.79 -15.42 17.19
CA VAL A 258 15.91 -13.95 17.10
C VAL A 258 17.35 -13.57 16.81
N GLN A 259 17.55 -12.59 15.93
CA GLN A 259 18.85 -11.98 15.64
C GLN A 259 18.73 -10.45 15.70
N PRO A 260 19.22 -9.81 16.76
CA PRO A 260 19.16 -8.36 16.89
C PRO A 260 20.44 -7.69 16.36
N SER A 261 20.33 -6.46 15.87
CA SER A 261 21.47 -5.67 15.36
C SER A 261 22.33 -5.02 16.45
N LYS A 262 21.78 -4.91 17.66
CA LYS A 262 22.44 -4.56 18.94
C LYS A 262 22.05 -5.64 19.97
N PRO A 263 22.78 -5.82 21.09
CA PRO A 263 22.38 -6.77 22.12
C PRO A 263 20.91 -6.54 22.55
N LEU A 264 20.17 -7.63 22.76
CA LEU A 264 18.75 -7.59 23.14
C LEU A 264 18.50 -8.61 24.24
N THR A 265 17.74 -8.22 25.27
CA THR A 265 17.20 -9.16 26.23
C THR A 265 15.82 -9.63 25.77
N VAL A 266 15.67 -10.95 25.67
CA VAL A 266 14.38 -11.58 25.38
C VAL A 266 13.90 -12.33 26.62
N MET A 267 12.68 -12.07 27.06
CA MET A 267 12.00 -12.86 28.10
C MET A 267 11.10 -13.87 27.41
N SER A 268 11.27 -15.16 27.72
CA SER A 268 10.47 -16.24 27.14
C SER A 268 10.17 -17.29 28.21
N GLN A 269 8.89 -17.63 28.44
CA GLN A 269 8.47 -18.62 29.44
C GLN A 269 9.13 -18.39 30.82
N HIS A 270 9.12 -17.14 31.31
CA HIS A 270 9.80 -16.69 32.54
C HIS A 270 11.33 -16.83 32.58
N ARG A 271 11.98 -17.15 31.45
CA ARG A 271 13.44 -17.20 31.32
C ARG A 271 13.97 -15.94 30.66
N LYS A 272 15.08 -15.43 31.19
CA LYS A 272 15.84 -14.32 30.59
C LYS A 272 16.87 -14.88 29.61
N ILE A 273 16.74 -14.54 28.34
CA ILE A 273 17.63 -14.96 27.25
C ILE A 273 18.40 -13.74 26.76
N GLN A 274 19.72 -13.83 26.70
CA GLN A 274 20.57 -12.78 26.16
C GLN A 274 20.87 -13.06 24.69
N CYS A 275 20.39 -12.20 23.80
CA CYS A 275 20.67 -12.27 22.37
C CYS A 275 21.83 -11.36 22.02
N SER A 276 22.96 -11.95 21.65
CA SER A 276 24.14 -11.22 21.19
C SER A 276 23.91 -10.53 19.85
N ARG A 277 24.61 -9.43 19.63
CA ARG A 277 24.58 -8.67 18.37
C ARG A 277 24.88 -9.59 17.18
N GLN A 278 24.00 -9.55 16.17
CA GLN A 278 24.13 -10.27 14.90
C GLN A 278 24.25 -11.81 15.03
N CYS A 279 23.90 -12.39 16.17
CA CYS A 279 23.84 -13.84 16.37
C CYS A 279 22.39 -14.32 16.38
N TRP A 280 22.11 -15.47 15.76
CA TRP A 280 20.82 -16.13 15.91
C TRP A 280 20.78 -16.84 17.26
N THR A 281 19.78 -16.50 18.08
CA THR A 281 19.56 -17.10 19.40
C THR A 281 18.21 -17.79 19.41
N VAL A 282 18.17 -19.05 19.87
CA VAL A 282 16.92 -19.80 20.08
C VAL A 282 16.19 -19.23 21.29
N ILE A 283 14.92 -18.88 21.09
CA ILE A 283 14.05 -18.32 22.12
C ILE A 283 13.15 -19.39 22.74
N TRP A 284 12.66 -20.29 21.89
CA TRP A 284 11.94 -21.50 22.30
C TRP A 284 12.01 -22.53 21.16
N GLU A 285 11.86 -23.79 21.53
CA GLU A 285 11.83 -24.96 20.64
C GLU A 285 10.85 -25.98 21.21
N ASN A 286 10.00 -26.55 20.35
CA ASN A 286 9.12 -27.68 20.64
C ASN A 286 9.84 -28.95 20.19
N TYR A 287 10.19 -29.81 21.15
CA TYR A 287 10.75 -31.14 20.91
C TYR A 287 9.66 -32.14 20.52
#